data_AF-A0A7X7WHR8-F1
#
_entry.id   AF-A0A7X7WHR8-F1
#
_cell.length_a   1.000
_cell.length_b   1.000
_cell.length_c   1.000
_cell.angle_alpha   90.00
_cell.angle_beta   90.00
_cell.angle_gamma   90.00
#
_symmetry.space_group_name_H-M   'P 1'
#
loop_
_entity.id
_entity.type
_entity.pdbx_description
1 polymer ?
#
loop_
_entity_poly.entity_id
_entity_poly.type
_entity_poly.pdbx_seq_one_letter_code
_entity_poly.pdbx_strand_id
1 'polypeptide(L)'
;MNIQECIDLLAVSAEIIDGAPARGFLDLDTVRNTIQKTRRFLENAAPQYELGLILKDDLIASLKAKINVLKIVDSGQLLAPVENILDSDKFDFEQIKAIQTEIDKSLAKSFGTPEVSAGVSNPTNVNDYR
;
A
#
# COMPACT_ATOMS: atom_id res chain seq x y z
N MET A 1 -18.53 -6.83 5.14
CA MET A 1 -17.77 -7.65 6.09
C MET A 1 -16.33 -7.16 6.06
N ASN A 2 -15.86 -6.47 7.10
CA ASN A 2 -14.48 -6.01 7.21
C ASN A 2 -13.58 -7.13 7.81
N ILE A 3 -12.25 -6.96 7.76
CA ILE A 3 -11.32 -8.02 8.20
C ILE A 3 -11.46 -8.29 9.71
N GLN A 4 -11.79 -7.29 10.52
CA GLN A 4 -12.01 -7.46 11.96
C GLN A 4 -13.24 -8.32 12.24
N GLU A 5 -14.37 -8.07 11.56
CA GLU A 5 -15.58 -8.90 11.65
C GLU A 5 -15.29 -10.37 11.29
N CYS A 6 -14.42 -10.63 10.31
CA CYS A 6 -13.96 -11.98 9.97
C CYS A 6 -13.13 -12.61 11.09
N ILE A 7 -12.21 -11.86 11.70
CA ILE A 7 -11.38 -12.34 12.82
C ILE A 7 -12.28 -12.72 14.00
N ASP A 8 -13.26 -11.88 14.31
CA ASP A 8 -14.22 -12.10 15.41
C ASP A 8 -15.09 -13.34 15.15
N LEU A 9 -15.61 -13.49 13.92
CA LEU A 9 -16.37 -14.68 13.49
C LEU A 9 -15.55 -15.97 13.60
N LEU A 10 -14.26 -15.93 13.22
CA LEU A 10 -13.37 -17.08 13.35
C LEU A 10 -13.08 -17.42 14.82
N ALA A 11 -12.98 -16.41 15.69
CA ALA A 11 -12.83 -16.63 17.13
C ALA A 11 -14.06 -17.34 17.73
N VAL A 12 -15.26 -16.82 17.46
CA VAL A 12 -16.52 -17.43 17.90
C VAL A 12 -16.68 -18.85 17.36
N SER A 13 -16.33 -19.08 16.09
CA SER A 13 -16.42 -20.40 15.46
C SER A 13 -15.48 -21.43 16.12
N ALA A 14 -14.28 -21.01 16.54
CA ALA A 14 -13.35 -21.89 17.25
C ALA A 14 -13.90 -22.29 18.64
N GLU A 15 -14.50 -21.36 19.38
CA GLU A 15 -15.11 -21.61 20.69
C GLU A 15 -16.31 -22.57 20.59
N ILE A 16 -17.14 -22.43 19.56
CA ILE A 16 -18.28 -23.33 19.33
C ILE A 16 -17.78 -24.77 19.10
N ILE A 17 -16.67 -24.95 18.38
CA ILE A 17 -16.08 -26.27 18.13
C ILE A 17 -15.45 -26.86 19.40
N ASP A 18 -14.93 -26.03 20.31
CA ASP A 18 -14.47 -26.49 21.65
C ASP A 18 -15.61 -27.06 22.50
N GLY A 19 -16.81 -26.50 22.38
CA GLY A 19 -18.00 -26.98 23.09
C GLY A 19 -18.70 -28.20 22.46
N ALA A 20 -18.27 -28.65 21.28
CA ALA A 20 -19.00 -29.67 20.52
C ALA A 20 -18.74 -31.10 21.05
N PRO A 21 -19.78 -31.96 21.13
CA PRO A 21 -19.61 -33.35 21.56
C PRO A 21 -18.80 -34.16 20.55
N ALA A 22 -17.76 -34.84 21.03
CA ALA A 22 -16.77 -35.56 20.21
C ALA A 22 -17.28 -36.82 19.46
N ARG A 23 -18.59 -37.12 19.46
CA ARG A 23 -19.13 -38.36 18.88
C ARG A 23 -19.72 -38.12 17.48
N GLY A 24 -19.05 -38.68 16.47
CA GLY A 24 -19.61 -38.89 15.12
C GLY A 24 -19.30 -37.83 14.07
N PHE A 25 -18.51 -36.79 14.40
CA PHE A 25 -18.11 -35.75 13.45
C PHE A 25 -16.67 -35.94 12.94
N LEU A 26 -16.48 -35.57 11.67
CA LEU A 26 -15.19 -35.38 11.00
C LEU A 26 -14.23 -34.60 11.94
N ASP A 27 -12.96 -34.97 11.94
CA ASP A 27 -11.88 -34.43 12.79
C ASP A 27 -12.03 -32.94 13.15
N LEU A 28 -12.76 -32.68 14.24
CA LEU A 28 -13.08 -31.34 14.73
C LEU A 28 -11.82 -30.61 15.18
N ASP A 29 -10.78 -31.35 15.58
CA ASP A 29 -9.49 -30.78 15.92
C ASP A 29 -8.81 -30.21 14.68
N THR A 30 -8.87 -30.89 13.53
CA THR A 30 -8.35 -30.36 12.26
C THR A 30 -9.11 -29.13 11.79
N VAL A 31 -10.45 -29.11 11.92
CA VAL A 31 -11.26 -27.92 11.57
C VAL A 31 -10.91 -26.74 12.48
N ARG A 32 -10.84 -26.96 13.79
CA ARG A 32 -10.43 -25.95 14.77
C ARG A 32 -9.04 -25.39 14.46
N ASN A 33 -8.07 -26.27 14.23
CA ASN A 33 -6.70 -25.88 13.90
C ASN A 33 -6.64 -25.03 12.64
N THR A 34 -7.47 -25.32 11.65
CA THR A 34 -7.55 -24.54 10.41
C THR A 34 -8.12 -23.15 10.68
N ILE A 35 -9.23 -23.06 11.42
CA ILE A 35 -9.85 -21.78 11.80
C ILE A 35 -8.89 -20.91 12.59
N GLN A 36 -8.19 -21.47 13.58
CA GLN A 36 -7.21 -20.74 14.39
C GLN A 36 -6.01 -20.26 13.56
N LYS A 37 -5.51 -21.08 12.63
CA LYS A 37 -4.43 -20.67 11.72
C LYS A 37 -4.88 -19.54 10.80
N THR A 38 -6.07 -19.62 10.24
CA THR A 38 -6.65 -18.56 9.40
C THR A 38 -6.84 -17.27 10.20
N ARG A 39 -7.33 -17.35 11.44
CA ARG A 39 -7.47 -16.19 12.32
C ARG A 39 -6.13 -15.52 12.57
N ARG A 40 -5.11 -16.28 12.98
CA ARG A 40 -3.75 -15.76 13.21
C ARG A 40 -3.14 -15.13 11.96
N PHE A 41 -3.38 -15.74 10.79
CA PHE A 41 -2.94 -15.16 9.52
C PHE A 41 -3.58 -13.79 9.29
N LEU A 42 -4.90 -13.67 9.49
CA LEU A 42 -5.62 -12.41 9.34
C LEU A 42 -5.19 -11.38 10.39
N GLU A 43 -5.01 -11.75 11.65
CA GLU A 43 -4.50 -10.87 12.72
C GLU A 43 -3.13 -10.28 12.36
N ASN A 44 -2.26 -11.07 11.72
CA ASN A 44 -0.94 -10.61 11.28
C ASN A 44 -0.99 -9.76 9.99
N ALA A 45 -1.92 -10.06 9.08
CA ALA A 45 -2.03 -9.42 7.78
C ALA A 45 -2.89 -8.14 7.80
N ALA A 46 -3.90 -8.06 8.67
CA ALA A 46 -4.84 -6.94 8.72
C ALA A 46 -4.14 -5.58 8.93
N PRO A 47 -3.17 -5.43 9.86
CA PRO A 47 -2.48 -4.15 10.03
C PRO A 47 -1.70 -3.73 8.79
N GLN A 48 -1.11 -4.69 8.06
CA GLN A 48 -0.38 -4.41 6.83
C GLN A 48 -1.31 -3.98 5.70
N TYR A 49 -2.49 -4.61 5.62
CA TYR A 49 -3.52 -4.24 4.66
C TYR A 49 -4.07 -2.83 4.94
N GLU A 50 -4.37 -2.51 6.20
CA GLU A 50 -4.82 -1.18 6.61
C GLU A 50 -3.76 -0.11 6.31
N LEU A 51 -2.50 -0.36 6.66
CA LEU A 51 -1.39 0.52 6.28
C LEU A 51 -1.31 0.69 4.76
N GLY A 52 -1.49 -0.39 4.00
CA GLY A 52 -1.51 -0.36 2.55
C GLY A 52 -2.61 0.53 1.98
N LEU A 53 -3.81 0.52 2.58
CA LEU A 53 -4.91 1.41 2.19
C LEU A 53 -4.59 2.87 2.47
N ILE A 54 -4.05 3.17 3.66
CA ILE A 54 -3.66 4.54 4.04
C ILE A 54 -2.58 5.07 3.08
N LEU A 55 -1.53 4.29 2.83
CA LEU A 55 -0.46 4.67 1.92
C LEU A 55 -0.94 4.85 0.48
N LYS A 56 -1.92 4.06 0.05
CA LYS A 56 -2.60 4.23 -1.24
C LYS A 56 -3.30 5.59 -1.32
N ASP A 57 -4.06 5.95 -0.29
CA ASP A 57 -4.81 7.21 -0.27
C ASP A 57 -3.87 8.42 -0.26
N ASP A 58 -2.79 8.34 0.53
CA ASP A 58 -1.72 9.35 0.55
C ASP A 58 -1.04 9.51 -0.82
N LEU A 59 -0.75 8.39 -1.50
CA LEU A 59 -0.17 8.40 -2.84
C LEU A 59 -1.12 9.06 -3.86
N ILE A 60 -2.41 8.70 -3.84
CA ILE A 60 -3.42 9.32 -4.72
C ILE A 60 -3.50 10.82 -4.47
N ALA A 61 -3.56 11.25 -3.20
CA ALA A 61 -3.61 12.66 -2.84
C ALA A 61 -2.37 13.42 -3.35
N SER A 62 -1.17 12.84 -3.19
CA SER A 62 0.09 13.39 -3.68
C SER A 62 0.10 13.53 -5.21
N LEU A 63 -0.33 12.50 -5.94
CA LEU A 63 -0.39 12.53 -7.40
C LEU A 63 -1.41 13.58 -7.90
N LYS A 64 -2.58 13.68 -7.28
CA LYS A 64 -3.57 14.72 -7.59
C LYS A 64 -3.02 16.13 -7.38
N ALA A 65 -2.28 16.35 -6.29
CA ALA A 65 -1.63 17.64 -6.04
C ALA A 65 -0.62 17.99 -7.14
N LYS A 66 0.21 17.03 -7.57
CA LYS A 66 1.16 17.21 -8.67
C LYS A 66 0.46 17.51 -10.01
N ILE A 67 -0.64 16.81 -10.31
CA ILE A 67 -1.46 17.07 -11.50
C ILE A 67 -2.02 18.50 -11.48
N ASN A 68 -2.53 18.97 -10.33
CA ASN A 68 -3.03 20.33 -10.20
C ASN A 68 -1.95 21.38 -10.48
N VAL A 69 -0.71 21.16 -10.02
CA VAL A 69 0.43 22.03 -10.35
C VAL A 69 0.68 22.05 -11.86
N LEU A 70 0.71 20.89 -12.52
CA LEU A 70 0.91 20.78 -13.97
C LEU A 70 -0.18 21.47 -14.78
N LYS A 71 -1.43 21.46 -14.30
CA LYS A 71 -2.55 22.20 -14.91
C LYS A 71 -2.35 23.72 -14.86
N ILE A 72 -1.80 24.24 -13.74
CA ILE A 72 -1.56 25.68 -13.57
C ILE A 72 -0.48 26.18 -14.53
N VAL A 73 0.56 25.38 -14.80
CA VAL A 73 1.65 25.75 -15.72
C VAL A 73 1.37 25.40 -17.18
N ASP A 74 0.09 25.28 -17.55
CA ASP A 74 -0.42 25.05 -18.91
C ASP A 74 0.22 23.85 -19.65
N SER A 75 0.70 22.87 -18.88
CA SER A 75 1.18 21.57 -19.39
C SER A 75 0.02 20.57 -19.54
N GLY A 76 -1.22 21.07 -19.61
CA GLY A 76 -2.46 20.39 -19.23
C GLY A 76 -3.05 19.38 -20.22
N GLN A 77 -2.47 19.20 -21.42
CA GLN A 77 -3.04 18.32 -22.45
C GLN A 77 -2.93 16.81 -22.14
N LEU A 78 -2.15 16.40 -21.13
CA LEU A 78 -1.90 14.98 -20.81
C LEU A 78 -2.62 14.45 -19.56
N LEU A 79 -3.44 15.26 -18.87
CA LEU A 79 -3.79 14.98 -17.46
C LEU A 79 -5.21 14.43 -17.22
N ALA A 80 -6.17 14.68 -18.11
CA ALA A 80 -7.55 14.20 -17.93
C ALA A 80 -7.70 12.65 -17.90
N PRO A 81 -6.97 11.86 -18.70
CA PRO A 81 -7.03 10.40 -18.61
C PRO A 81 -6.42 9.87 -17.31
N VAL A 82 -5.45 10.58 -16.74
CA VAL A 82 -4.71 10.19 -15.54
C VAL A 82 -5.58 10.36 -14.29
N GLU A 83 -6.34 11.45 -14.20
CA GLU A 83 -7.28 11.67 -13.09
C GLU A 83 -8.36 10.60 -13.02
N ASN A 84 -8.91 10.21 -14.16
CA ASN A 84 -9.92 9.13 -14.23
C ASN A 84 -9.38 7.78 -13.74
N ILE A 85 -8.08 7.50 -13.91
CA ILE A 85 -7.45 6.28 -13.41
C ILE A 85 -7.25 6.36 -11.90
N LEU A 86 -6.82 7.52 -11.38
CA LEU A 86 -6.65 7.75 -9.94
C LEU A 86 -7.98 7.74 -9.17
N ASP A 87 -9.07 8.12 -9.83
CA ASP A 87 -10.44 8.08 -9.27
C ASP A 87 -11.11 6.70 -9.41
N SER A 88 -10.47 5.74 -10.09
CA SER A 88 -11.05 4.42 -10.27
C SER A 88 -10.85 3.55 -9.02
N ASP A 89 -11.88 2.79 -8.65
CA ASP A 89 -11.79 1.80 -7.55
C ASP A 89 -10.78 0.67 -7.85
N LYS A 90 -10.37 0.52 -9.12
CA LYS A 90 -9.38 -0.46 -9.55
C LYS A 90 -7.97 0.11 -9.39
N PHE A 91 -7.34 -0.24 -8.28
CA PHE A 91 -5.97 0.14 -8.00
C PHE A 91 -5.01 -0.88 -8.62
N ASP A 92 -4.53 -0.61 -9.84
CA ASP A 92 -3.42 -1.33 -10.45
C ASP A 92 -2.11 -0.62 -10.12
N PHE A 93 -1.29 -1.26 -9.29
CA PHE A 93 -0.03 -0.69 -8.82
C PHE A 93 0.94 -0.36 -9.96
N GLU A 94 1.01 -1.20 -11.00
CA GLU A 94 1.90 -0.96 -12.13
C GLU A 94 1.43 0.24 -12.97
N GLN A 95 0.12 0.39 -13.14
CA GLN A 95 -0.44 1.56 -13.81
C GLN A 95 -0.15 2.85 -13.04
N ILE A 96 -0.30 2.83 -11.71
CA ILE A 96 -0.03 4.02 -10.88
C ILE A 96 1.44 4.39 -10.87
N LYS A 97 2.34 3.41 -10.87
CA LYS A 97 3.77 3.65 -10.99
C LYS A 97 4.14 4.28 -12.34
N ALA A 98 3.51 3.83 -13.43
CA ALA A 98 3.67 4.43 -14.75
C ALA A 98 3.17 5.88 -14.77
N ILE A 99 1.99 6.14 -14.18
CA ILE A 99 1.42 7.48 -14.01
C ILE A 99 2.35 8.39 -13.21
N GLN A 100 2.86 7.92 -12.07
CA GLN A 100 3.78 8.67 -11.23
C GLN A 100 5.03 9.07 -12.03
N THR A 101 5.58 8.13 -12.80
CA THR A 101 6.75 8.38 -13.64
C THR A 101 6.49 9.46 -14.68
N GLU A 102 5.32 9.44 -15.34
CA GLU A 102 4.97 10.44 -16.35
C GLU A 102 4.71 11.83 -15.75
N ILE A 103 4.07 11.88 -14.57
CA ILE A 103 3.89 13.12 -13.80
C ILE A 103 5.25 13.69 -13.38
N ASP A 104 6.14 12.88 -12.83
CA ASP A 104 7.46 13.32 -12.39
C ASP A 104 8.32 13.82 -13.57
N LYS A 105 8.23 13.15 -14.73
CA LYS A 105 8.88 13.59 -15.97
C LYS A 105 8.31 14.91 -16.48
N SER A 106 6.99 15.09 -16.43
CA SER A 106 6.32 16.32 -16.83
C SER A 106 6.71 17.49 -15.92
N LEU A 107 6.75 17.25 -14.60
CA LEU A 107 7.22 18.23 -13.64
C LEU A 107 8.69 18.60 -13.87
N ALA A 108 9.55 17.60 -14.08
CA ALA A 108 10.97 17.85 -14.37
C ALA A 108 11.18 18.66 -15.65
N LYS A 109 10.32 18.48 -16.66
CA LYS A 109 10.36 19.29 -17.88
C LYS A 109 9.93 20.74 -17.64
N SER A 110 8.90 20.96 -16.82
CA SER A 110 8.35 22.30 -16.58
C SER A 110 9.13 23.10 -15.54
N PHE A 111 9.75 22.45 -14.55
CA PHE A 111 10.43 23.10 -13.42
C PHE A 111 11.92 22.78 -13.32
N GLY A 112 12.47 21.92 -14.20
CA GLY A 112 13.81 21.35 -14.06
C GLY A 112 13.82 20.11 -13.16
N THR A 113 14.82 19.25 -13.31
CA THR A 113 15.02 18.14 -12.38
C THR A 113 15.40 18.68 -11.01
N PRO A 114 14.79 18.24 -9.91
CA PRO A 114 15.33 18.55 -8.60
C PRO A 114 16.76 18.02 -8.56
N GLU A 115 17.73 18.91 -8.36
CA GLU A 115 19.08 18.50 -7.97
C GLU A 115 18.92 17.77 -6.65
N VAL A 116 18.83 16.44 -6.70
CA VAL A 116 19.16 15.64 -5.54
C VAL A 116 20.65 15.89 -5.35
N SER A 117 20.98 16.88 -4.51
CA SER A 117 22.33 17.02 -3.97
C SER A 117 22.57 15.77 -3.14
N ALA A 118 22.94 14.68 -3.82
CA ALA A 118 23.61 13.57 -3.20
C ALA A 118 24.83 14.21 -2.54
N GLY A 119 24.77 14.37 -1.23
CA GLY A 119 25.91 14.68 -0.41
C GLY A 119 26.91 13.55 -0.60
N VAL A 120 27.70 13.64 -1.67
CA VAL A 120 28.96 12.93 -1.79
C VAL A 120 29.86 13.63 -0.80
N SER A 121 29.78 13.20 0.46
CA SER A 121 30.83 13.41 1.44
C SER A 121 32.09 12.78 0.85
N ASN A 122 32.87 13.63 0.19
CA ASN A 122 34.22 13.35 -0.23
C ASN A 122 34.98 12.90 1.02
N PRO A 123 35.53 11.67 1.10
CA PRO A 123 36.42 11.33 2.20
C PRO A 123 37.69 12.14 1.98
N THR A 124 37.79 13.28 2.65
CA THR A 124 39.05 14.03 2.74
C THR A 124 40.08 13.08 3.33
N ASN A 125 41.05 12.73 2.50
CA ASN A 125 42.21 11.93 2.84
C ASN A 125 43.00 12.69 3.94
N VAL A 126 42.73 12.36 5.20
CA VAL A 126 43.52 12.85 6.33
C VAL A 126 44.73 11.93 6.45
N ASN A 127 45.77 12.24 5.69
CA ASN A 127 47.14 11.85 6.00
C ASN A 127 48.09 12.75 5.25
N ASP A 128 48.15 14.00 5.73
CA ASP A 128 49.31 14.86 5.50
C ASP A 128 49.43 15.84 6.68
N TYR A 129 49.89 15.31 7.82
CA TYR A 129 50.60 16.10 8.82
C TYR A 129 51.69 15.23 9.44
N ARG A 130 52.91 15.51 8.97
CA ARG A 130 54.22 15.50 9.66
C ARG A 130 54.33 14.81 11.01
#